data_AF-A0A5C6NT31-F1
#
_entry.id   AF-A0A5C6NT31-F1
#
_cell.length_a   1.000
_cell.length_b   1.000
_cell.length_c   1.000
_cell.angle_alpha   90.00
_cell.angle_beta   90.00
_cell.angle_gamma   90.00
#
_symmetry.space_group_name_H-M   'P 1'
#
loop_
_entity.id
_entity.type
_entity.pdbx_description
1 polymer ?
#
loop_
_entity_poly.entity_id
_entity_poly.type
_entity_poly.pdbx_seq_one_letter_code
_entity_poly.pdbx_strand_id
1 'polypeptide(L)'
;MVFQYELATGRFPYPKWNSVFDQLTQVVRGDPPQLSNSEERRFSPKFIFFVNVCLTKDESKRPKYKELLKDPFIQMYEERSVDVAGYVCRLLDQMPASPSSPTYMD
;
A
#
# COMPACT_ATOMS: atom_id res chain seq x y z
N MET A 1 -2.88 3.57 -5.83
CA MET A 1 -3.54 2.69 -4.85
C MET A 1 -2.73 1.43 -4.54
N VAL A 2 -2.08 0.80 -5.53
CA VAL A 2 -1.10 -0.28 -5.32
C VAL A 2 -0.03 0.08 -4.28
N PHE A 3 0.42 1.33 -4.26
CA PHE A 3 1.39 1.82 -3.27
C PHE A 3 0.91 1.73 -1.81
N GLN A 4 -0.38 1.94 -1.52
CA GLN A 4 -0.90 1.81 -0.14
C GLN A 4 -0.90 0.36 0.33
N TYR A 5 -1.20 -0.58 -0.56
CA TYR A 5 -1.06 -2.01 -0.27
C TYR A 5 0.41 -2.37 0.00
N GLU A 6 1.33 -1.89 -0.83
CA GLU A 6 2.76 -2.15 -0.67
C GLU A 6 3.30 -1.59 0.65
N LEU A 7 2.98 -0.34 0.99
CA LEU A 7 3.38 0.24 2.28
C LEU A 7 2.79 -0.52 3.47
N ALA A 8 1.53 -0.94 3.39
CA ALA A 8 0.87 -1.68 4.46
C ALA A 8 1.48 -3.08 4.66
N THR A 9 1.84 -3.75 3.56
CA THR A 9 2.30 -5.14 3.55
C THR A 9 3.83 -5.27 3.46
N GLY A 10 4.57 -4.19 3.22
CA GLY A 10 6.00 -4.23 2.93
C GLY A 10 6.37 -5.13 1.74
N ARG A 11 5.37 -5.53 0.93
CA ARG A 11 5.49 -6.49 -0.16
C ARG A 11 4.82 -5.89 -1.38
N PHE A 12 5.53 -5.86 -2.49
CA PHE A 12 4.92 -5.53 -3.75
C PHE A 12 3.91 -6.64 -4.11
N PRO A 13 2.65 -6.31 -4.46
CA PRO A 13 1.60 -7.31 -4.66
C PRO A 13 1.81 -8.21 -5.89
N TYR A 14 2.70 -7.81 -6.80
CA TYR A 14 3.00 -8.58 -8.00
C TYR A 14 4.34 -9.31 -7.83
N PRO A 15 4.47 -10.57 -8.32
CA PRO A 15 5.71 -11.33 -8.20
C PRO A 15 6.88 -10.65 -8.94
N LYS A 16 8.11 -11.08 -8.67
CA LYS A 16 9.29 -10.58 -9.38
C LYS A 16 9.23 -11.04 -10.84
N TRP A 17 9.29 -10.10 -11.78
CA TRP A 17 9.21 -10.34 -13.22
C TRP A 17 10.57 -10.17 -13.89
N ASN A 18 10.79 -10.90 -14.99
CA ASN A 18 11.97 -10.74 -15.85
C ASN A 18 11.81 -9.58 -16.85
N SER A 19 10.57 -9.12 -17.09
CA SER A 19 10.27 -8.05 -18.06
C SER A 19 9.13 -7.14 -17.59
N VAL A 20 9.25 -5.84 -17.90
CA VAL A 20 8.22 -4.81 -17.66
C VAL A 20 6.91 -5.09 -18.40
N PHE A 21 6.96 -5.85 -19.50
CA PHE A 21 5.77 -6.23 -20.27
C PHE A 21 4.89 -7.25 -19.54
N ASP A 22 5.49 -8.15 -18.77
CA ASP A 22 4.75 -9.12 -17.96
C ASP A 22 4.00 -8.41 -16.83
N GLN A 23 4.66 -7.42 -16.21
CA GLN A 23 4.05 -6.57 -15.20
C GLN A 23 2.83 -5.80 -15.74
N LEU A 24 2.96 -5.18 -16.93
CA LEU A 24 1.84 -4.50 -17.59
C LEU A 24 0.70 -5.47 -17.91
N THR A 25 1.03 -6.67 -18.40
CA THR A 25 0.03 -7.70 -18.73
C THR A 25 -0.74 -8.14 -17.50
N GLN A 26 -0.08 -8.32 -16.35
CA GLN A 26 -0.71 -8.67 -15.08
C GLN A 26 -1.64 -7.56 -14.58
N VAL A 27 -1.23 -6.30 -14.67
CA VAL A 27 -2.06 -5.15 -14.26
C VAL A 27 -3.32 -5.05 -15.12
N VAL A 28 -3.21 -5.35 -16.41
CA VAL A 28 -4.34 -5.29 -17.36
C VAL A 28 -5.23 -6.52 -17.23
N ARG A 29 -4.67 -7.73 -17.12
CA ARG A 29 -5.41 -9.00 -17.23
C ARG A 29 -5.71 -9.67 -15.89
N GLY A 30 -4.86 -9.54 -14.89
CA GLY A 30 -5.01 -10.18 -13.59
C GLY A 30 -6.07 -9.54 -12.70
N ASP A 31 -6.49 -10.28 -11.67
CA ASP A 31 -7.35 -9.75 -10.61
C ASP A 31 -6.60 -8.70 -9.78
N PRO A 32 -7.29 -7.63 -9.32
CA PRO A 32 -6.66 -6.62 -8.50
C PRO A 32 -6.23 -7.23 -7.15
N PRO A 33 -5.07 -6.81 -6.59
CA PRO A 33 -4.70 -7.25 -5.25
C PRO A 33 -5.77 -6.82 -4.24
N GLN A 34 -5.97 -7.64 -3.22
CA GLN A 34 -6.91 -7.37 -2.13
C GLN A 34 -6.15 -7.39 -0.81
N LEU A 35 -6.30 -6.32 -0.03
CA LEU A 35 -5.83 -6.27 1.34
C LEU A 35 -6.74 -7.13 2.21
N SER A 36 -6.13 -7.99 3.03
CA SER A 36 -6.82 -8.83 4.00
C SER A 36 -5.95 -8.98 5.26
N ASN A 37 -6.56 -9.41 6.36
CA ASN A 37 -5.81 -9.75 7.56
C ASN A 37 -5.02 -11.04 7.35
N SER A 38 -3.77 -11.06 7.80
CA SER A 38 -2.93 -12.25 7.84
C SER A 38 -2.48 -12.54 9.28
N GLU A 39 -1.84 -13.69 9.49
CA GLU A 39 -1.23 -14.03 10.79
C GLU A 39 -0.13 -13.05 11.18
N GLU A 40 0.57 -12.47 10.19
CA GLU A 40 1.64 -11.50 10.42
C GLU A 40 1.11 -10.10 10.73
N ARG A 41 -0.04 -9.71 10.17
CA ARG A 41 -0.55 -8.32 10.22
C ARG A 41 -2.07 -8.25 10.27
N ARG A 42 -2.55 -7.50 11.26
CA ARG A 42 -3.96 -7.15 11.43
C ARG A 42 -4.20 -5.67 11.14
N PHE A 43 -5.12 -5.41 10.22
CA PHE A 43 -5.54 -4.09 9.82
C PHE A 43 -6.95 -3.79 10.32
N SER A 44 -7.26 -2.50 10.50
CA SER A 44 -8.63 -2.11 10.83
C SER A 44 -9.59 -2.44 9.67
N PRO A 45 -10.84 -2.83 9.94
CA PRO A 45 -11.81 -3.10 8.87
C PRO A 45 -12.04 -1.91 7.94
N LYS A 46 -11.99 -0.68 8.49
CA LYS A 46 -12.10 0.57 7.72
C LYS A 46 -10.94 0.73 6.73
N PHE A 47 -9.72 0.39 7.16
CA PHE A 47 -8.54 0.47 6.29
C PHE A 47 -8.57 -0.58 5.17
N ILE A 48 -8.93 -1.83 5.50
CA ILE A 48 -9.09 -2.90 4.52
C ILE A 48 -10.10 -2.49 3.45
N PHE A 49 -11.27 -2.00 3.89
CA PHE A 49 -12.31 -1.52 2.99
C PHE A 49 -11.82 -0.40 2.08
N PHE A 50 -11.22 0.64 2.65
CA PHE A 50 -10.71 1.78 1.89
C PHE A 50 -9.70 1.35 0.83
N VAL A 51 -8.70 0.54 1.19
CA VAL A 51 -7.67 0.06 0.25
C VAL A 51 -8.29 -0.82 -0.85
N ASN A 52 -9.24 -1.69 -0.53
CA ASN A 52 -9.87 -2.57 -1.52
C ASN A 52 -10.77 -1.80 -2.49
N VAL A 53 -11.53 -0.82 -1.99
CA VAL A 53 -12.31 0.10 -2.83
C VAL A 53 -11.40 0.83 -3.82
N CYS A 54 -10.26 1.29 -3.33
CA CYS A 54 -9.23 1.96 -4.10
C CYS A 54 -8.54 1.05 -5.15
N LEU A 55 -8.52 -0.26 -4.92
CA LEU A 55 -7.98 -1.28 -5.83
C LEU A 55 -9.05 -1.84 -6.80
N THR A 56 -10.27 -1.30 -6.80
CA THR A 56 -11.32 -1.71 -7.76
C THR A 56 -10.83 -1.54 -9.19
N LYS A 57 -10.79 -2.65 -9.94
CA LYS A 57 -10.28 -2.69 -11.33
C LYS A 57 -11.21 -1.97 -12.31
N ASP A 58 -12.51 -2.14 -12.12
CA ASP A 58 -13.54 -1.50 -12.93
C ASP A 58 -13.54 0.02 -12.69
N GLU A 59 -13.14 0.78 -13.71
CA GLU A 59 -13.07 2.23 -13.67
C GLU A 59 -14.42 2.87 -13.37
N SER A 60 -15.51 2.31 -13.89
CA SER A 60 -16.87 2.85 -13.71
C SER A 60 -17.37 2.73 -12.27
N LYS A 61 -16.85 1.74 -11.53
CA LYS A 61 -17.17 1.49 -10.12
C LYS A 61 -16.14 2.10 -9.16
N ARG A 62 -15.02 2.62 -9.67
CA ARG A 62 -13.97 3.21 -8.84
C ARG A 62 -14.43 4.60 -8.38
N PRO A 63 -14.57 4.83 -7.07
CA PRO A 63 -15.02 6.11 -6.56
C PRO A 63 -14.01 7.21 -6.86
N LYS A 64 -14.51 8.40 -7.14
CA LYS A 64 -13.69 9.60 -7.37
C LYS A 64 -13.24 10.19 -6.04
N TYR A 65 -12.26 11.10 -6.08
CA TYR A 65 -11.71 11.74 -4.87
C TYR A 65 -12.78 12.32 -3.92
N LYS A 66 -13.84 12.94 -4.47
CA LYS A 66 -14.94 13.51 -3.66
C LYS A 66 -15.69 12.47 -2.83
N GLU A 67 -15.74 11.22 -3.28
CA GLU A 67 -16.37 10.12 -2.55
C GLU A 67 -15.37 9.47 -1.60
N LEU A 68 -14.11 9.31 -2.01
CA LEU A 68 -13.04 8.81 -1.15
C LEU A 68 -12.83 9.68 0.09
N LEU A 69 -12.92 11.02 -0.04
CA LEU A 69 -12.82 11.95 1.09
C LEU A 69 -13.94 11.78 2.13
N LYS A 70 -15.08 11.19 1.74
CA LYS A 70 -16.19 10.88 2.66
C LYS A 70 -16.04 9.51 3.31
N ASP A 71 -15.01 8.73 2.94
CA ASP A 71 -14.82 7.41 3.51
C ASP A 71 -14.52 7.51 5.02
N PRO A 72 -15.11 6.63 5.85
CA PRO A 72 -14.90 6.65 7.30
C PRO A 72 -13.42 6.50 7.72
N PHE A 73 -12.56 5.92 6.87
CA PHE A 73 -11.13 5.86 7.12
C PHE A 73 -10.49 7.26 7.02
N ILE A 74 -10.83 8.04 5.98
CA ILE A 74 -10.27 9.39 5.81
C ILE A 74 -10.76 10.32 6.91
N GLN A 75 -12.07 10.35 7.16
CA GLN A 75 -12.66 11.22 8.20
C GLN A 75 -12.06 10.95 9.58
N MET A 76 -11.81 9.67 9.91
CA MET A 76 -11.16 9.30 11.16
C MET A 76 -9.75 9.87 11.29
N TYR A 77 -8.95 9.90 10.22
CA TYR A 77 -7.59 10.45 10.25
C TYR A 77 -7.52 11.96 10.01
N GLU A 78 -8.61 12.58 9.54
CA GLU A 78 -8.74 14.03 9.47
C GLU A 78 -8.87 14.65 10.87
N GLU A 79 -9.61 14.00 11.77
CA GLU A 79 -9.78 14.46 13.15
C GLU A 79 -8.69 13.95 14.10
N ARG A 80 -8.06 12.82 13.78
CA ARG A 80 -7.08 12.17 14.65
C ARG A 80 -5.71 12.84 14.53
N SER A 81 -5.22 13.38 15.64
CA SER A 81 -3.81 13.77 15.75
C SER A 81 -2.91 12.53 15.72
N VAL A 82 -2.00 12.48 14.74
CA VAL A 82 -0.96 11.44 14.62
C VAL A 82 0.38 12.14 14.50
N ASP A 83 1.31 11.80 15.39
CA ASP A 83 2.69 12.32 15.35
C ASP A 83 3.51 11.64 14.26
N VAL A 84 3.25 12.03 13.01
CA VAL A 84 4.00 11.54 11.85
C VAL A 84 5.44 12.03 11.89
N ALA A 85 5.67 13.28 12.32
CA ALA A 85 7.00 13.88 12.38
C ALA A 85 7.91 13.10 13.34
N GLY A 86 7.48 12.85 14.57
CA GLY A 86 8.25 12.09 15.54
C GLY A 86 8.43 10.63 15.14
N TYR A 87 7.45 10.01 14.48
CA TYR A 87 7.63 8.68 13.91
C TYR A 87 8.74 8.65 12.85
N VAL A 88 8.71 9.58 11.89
CA VAL A 88 9.71 9.66 10.82
C VAL A 88 11.09 9.96 11.37
N CYS A 89 11.23 10.91 12.30
CA CYS A 89 12.52 11.21 12.93
C CYS A 89 13.12 9.96 13.61
N ARG A 90 12.34 9.25 14.43
CA ARG A 90 12.79 8.01 15.09
C ARG A 90 13.21 6.94 14.09
N LEU A 91 12.50 6.82 12.96
CA LEU A 91 12.84 5.87 11.90
C LEU A 91 14.16 6.26 11.24
N LEU A 92 14.33 7.53 10.87
CA LEU A 92 15.54 8.05 10.24
C LEU A 92 16.77 7.89 11.16
N ASP A 93 16.63 8.14 12.45
CA ASP A 93 17.70 7.99 13.44
C ASP A 93 18.16 6.52 13.60
N GLN A 94 17.30 5.56 13.31
CA GLN A 94 17.59 4.13 13.36
C GLN A 94 18.14 3.58 12.03
N MET A 95 18.04 4.34 10.93
CA MET A 95 18.58 3.89 9.66
C MET A 95 20.11 3.99 9.66
N PRO A 96 20.82 2.91 9.27
CA PRO A 96 22.27 2.98 9.16
C PRO A 96 22.66 4.03 8.12
N ALA A 97 23.69 4.83 8.43
CA ALA A 97 24.17 5.93 7.59
C ALA A 97 24.74 5.48 6.22
N SER A 98 24.77 4.18 5.95
CA SER A 98 25.23 3.59 4.69
C SER A 98 24.25 2.51 4.23
N PRO A 99 23.82 2.51 2.95
CA PRO A 99 23.22 1.32 2.39
C PRO A 99 24.28 0.22 2.46
N SER A 100 24.04 -0.84 3.24
CA SER A 100 24.78 -2.08 3.04
C SER A 100 24.54 -2.48 1.58
N SER A 101 25.58 -2.35 0.75
CA SER A 101 25.54 -2.76 -0.64
C SER A 101 24.86 -4.12 -0.74
N PRO A 102 23.91 -4.33 -1.65
CA PRO A 102 23.41 -5.68 -1.90
C PRO A 102 24.63 -6.50 -2.34
N THR A 103 25.05 -7.43 -1.48
CA THR A 103 26.01 -8.45 -1.87
C THR A 103 25.32 -9.26 -2.97
N TYR A 104 25.61 -8.93 -4.23
CA TYR A 104 25.40 -9.87 -5.32
C TYR A 104 26.33 -11.04 -5.02
N MET A 105 25.77 -12.12 -4.47
CA MET A 105 26.44 -13.42 -4.51
C MET A 105 26.36 -13.90 -5.95
N ASP A 106 27.54 -14.12 -6.54
CA ASP A 106 27.77 -14.82 -7.81
C ASP A 106 27.03 -16.17 -7.87
#